data_AF-A0A959HN13-F1
#
_entry.id   AF-A0A959HN13-F1
#
_cell.length_a   1.000
_cell.length_b   1.000
_cell.length_c   1.000
_cell.angle_alpha   90.00
_cell.angle_beta   90.00
_cell.angle_gamma   90.00
#
_symmetry.space_group_name_H-M   'P 1'
#
loop_
_entity.id
_entity.type
_entity.pdbx_description
1 polymer ?
#
loop_
_entity_poly.entity_id
_entity_poly.type
_entity_poly.pdbx_seq_one_letter_code
_entity_poly.pdbx_strand_id
1 'polypeptide(L)'
;MPTGENATIILPVAAAPQLDGAPLPIGTEIHAGTLRNGQWFCGGKVVWEANNTALIAYGEDGFEEGLQDGEAYRFRVLLPGGCLADSVSVIYEDNPGFQAGMYQADGISLVASLQAYTVRAEVNVLAPSCPGNNDGEAEVGLAIAGTPPYAYNWSGGQSEAVAGTLPPGPFSVTVTDITGCADTLHGTIETALLPIVQLPSDTVLCDADSLAVAPLLLEADSIVWNTGEMTAVILAENN
;
A
#
# COMPACT_ATOMS: atom_id res chain seq x y z
N MET A 1 -10.13 -17.21 29.35
CA MET A 1 -10.85 -15.95 29.04
C MET A 1 -10.46 -15.05 30.18
N PRO A 2 -10.03 -13.81 29.92
CA PRO A 2 -9.67 -12.90 30.99
C PRO A 2 -10.82 -12.86 32.02
N THR A 3 -10.49 -13.15 33.26
CA THR A 3 -11.39 -13.23 34.40
C THR A 3 -11.02 -12.06 35.32
N GLY A 4 -12.00 -11.33 35.86
CA GLY A 4 -11.72 -10.14 36.65
C GLY A 4 -12.82 -9.08 36.56
N GLU A 5 -12.56 -7.92 37.16
CA GLU A 5 -13.38 -6.72 37.00
C GLU A 5 -13.42 -6.30 35.53
N ASN A 6 -14.46 -5.59 35.11
CA ASN A 6 -14.65 -5.24 33.71
C ASN A 6 -14.68 -3.74 33.51
N ALA A 7 -14.52 -3.33 32.26
CA ALA A 7 -14.64 -1.96 31.83
C ALA A 7 -15.40 -1.93 30.50
N THR A 8 -16.19 -0.88 30.29
CA THR A 8 -17.01 -0.73 29.09
C THR A 8 -16.34 0.22 28.11
N ILE A 9 -16.11 -0.23 26.88
CA ILE A 9 -15.67 0.61 25.78
C ILE A 9 -16.88 0.85 24.87
N ILE A 10 -17.39 2.08 24.85
CA ILE A 10 -18.51 2.47 24.01
C ILE A 10 -18.00 2.75 22.60
N LEU A 11 -18.63 2.10 21.62
CA LEU A 11 -18.40 2.23 20.18
C LEU A 11 -19.67 2.83 19.54
N PRO A 12 -19.84 4.16 19.54
CA PRO A 12 -21.09 4.75 19.08
C PRO A 12 -21.29 4.52 17.58
N VAL A 13 -22.52 4.20 17.17
CA VAL A 13 -22.88 3.96 15.76
C VAL A 13 -22.59 5.18 14.88
N ALA A 14 -22.68 6.39 15.44
CA ALA A 14 -22.33 7.63 14.76
C ALA A 14 -20.83 7.74 14.40
N ALA A 15 -19.98 6.99 15.10
CA ALA A 15 -18.55 6.82 14.82
C ALA A 15 -18.24 5.35 14.51
N ALA A 16 -19.08 4.73 13.68
CA ALA A 16 -18.94 3.32 13.31
C ALA A 16 -17.48 3.01 12.92
N PRO A 17 -16.87 1.94 13.47
CA PRO A 17 -15.54 1.50 13.12
C PRO A 17 -15.34 1.39 11.61
N GLN A 18 -14.13 1.73 11.17
CA GLN A 18 -13.77 1.77 9.77
C GLN A 18 -12.56 0.88 9.47
N LEU A 19 -12.49 0.41 8.22
CA LEU A 19 -11.38 -0.30 7.60
C LEU A 19 -10.99 0.45 6.34
N ASP A 20 -9.75 0.95 6.27
CA ASP A 20 -9.24 1.72 5.14
C ASP A 20 -10.18 2.87 4.67
N GLY A 21 -10.82 3.56 5.63
CA GLY A 21 -11.79 4.64 5.41
C GLY A 21 -13.21 4.19 5.03
N ALA A 22 -13.48 2.89 4.88
CA ALA A 22 -14.80 2.33 4.63
C ALA A 22 -15.42 1.73 5.91
N PRO A 23 -16.76 1.55 6.00
CA PRO A 23 -17.38 0.90 7.15
C PRO A 23 -16.85 -0.52 7.39
N LEU A 24 -16.61 -0.87 8.65
CA LEU A 24 -16.11 -2.19 9.02
C LEU A 24 -17.08 -3.30 8.60
N PRO A 25 -16.61 -4.40 7.96
CA PRO A 25 -17.48 -5.50 7.55
C PRO A 25 -18.17 -6.20 8.74
N ILE A 26 -19.42 -6.63 8.54
CA ILE A 26 -20.13 -7.47 9.52
C ILE A 26 -19.40 -8.80 9.70
N GLY A 27 -19.37 -9.31 10.93
CA GLY A 27 -18.65 -10.53 11.30
C GLY A 27 -17.18 -10.30 11.66
N THR A 28 -16.69 -9.07 11.54
CA THR A 28 -15.34 -8.70 11.99
C THR A 28 -15.24 -8.78 13.51
N GLU A 29 -14.16 -9.36 14.03
CA GLU A 29 -13.91 -9.31 15.48
C GLU A 29 -13.07 -8.08 15.83
N ILE A 30 -13.56 -7.25 16.75
CA ILE A 30 -12.81 -6.14 17.35
C ILE A 30 -12.32 -6.61 18.71
N HIS A 31 -11.01 -6.68 18.88
CA HIS A 31 -10.34 -7.10 20.11
C HIS A 31 -9.82 -5.88 20.83
N ALA A 32 -10.02 -5.81 22.16
CA ALA A 32 -9.34 -4.88 23.04
C ALA A 32 -8.34 -5.65 23.91
N GLY A 33 -7.19 -5.05 24.18
CA GLY A 33 -6.14 -5.67 24.97
C GLY A 33 -4.99 -4.71 25.24
N THR A 34 -3.86 -5.28 25.63
CA THR A 34 -2.62 -4.55 25.92
C THR A 34 -1.43 -5.26 25.28
N LEU A 35 -0.31 -4.53 25.16
CA LEU A 35 0.99 -5.09 24.77
C LEU A 35 1.92 -5.04 25.96
N ARG A 36 2.44 -6.20 26.38
CA ARG A 36 3.52 -6.29 27.37
C ARG A 36 4.71 -6.95 26.71
N ASN A 37 5.84 -6.25 26.67
CA ASN A 37 7.08 -6.72 26.02
C ASN A 37 6.87 -7.18 24.55
N GLY A 38 5.97 -6.51 23.82
CA GLY A 38 5.64 -6.84 22.43
C GLY A 38 4.69 -8.04 22.25
N GLN A 39 4.28 -8.71 23.33
CA GLN A 39 3.28 -9.76 23.30
C GLN A 39 1.89 -9.18 23.58
N TRP A 40 0.91 -9.64 22.79
CA TRP A 40 -0.49 -9.26 22.94
C TRP A 40 -1.19 -10.05 24.04
N PHE A 41 -1.86 -9.33 24.91
CA PHE A 41 -2.74 -9.89 25.94
C PHE A 41 -4.16 -9.41 25.67
N CYS A 42 -5.05 -10.36 25.43
CA CYS A 42 -6.44 -10.07 25.09
C CYS A 42 -7.22 -9.73 26.36
N GLY A 43 -7.84 -8.55 26.38
CA GLY A 43 -8.78 -8.12 27.41
C GLY A 43 -10.24 -8.39 27.04
N GLY A 44 -10.58 -8.55 25.77
CA GLY A 44 -11.94 -8.87 25.36
C GLY A 44 -12.14 -8.72 23.86
N LYS A 45 -13.27 -9.22 23.35
CA LYS A 45 -13.65 -9.03 21.95
C LYS A 45 -15.15 -8.91 21.73
N VAL A 46 -15.52 -8.31 20.60
CA VAL A 46 -16.89 -8.24 20.12
C VAL A 46 -16.91 -8.57 18.63
N VAL A 47 -17.92 -9.32 18.19
CA VAL A 47 -18.19 -9.52 16.76
C VAL A 47 -19.06 -8.35 16.30
N TRP A 48 -18.61 -7.65 15.27
CA TRP A 48 -19.26 -6.47 14.72
C TRP A 48 -20.49 -6.85 13.90
N GLU A 49 -21.66 -6.37 14.29
CA GLU A 49 -22.96 -6.58 13.63
C GLU A 49 -23.53 -5.27 13.03
N ALA A 50 -22.69 -4.26 12.81
CA ALA A 50 -23.05 -2.92 12.36
C ALA A 50 -23.97 -2.09 13.30
N ASN A 51 -24.34 -2.64 14.45
CA ASN A 51 -25.19 -1.97 15.45
C ASN A 51 -24.69 -2.13 16.90
N ASN A 52 -23.59 -2.87 17.13
CA ASN A 52 -23.00 -2.99 18.45
C ASN A 52 -22.57 -1.60 18.92
N THR A 53 -22.95 -1.25 20.14
CA THR A 53 -22.61 0.05 20.72
C THR A 53 -21.54 -0.03 21.79
N ALA A 54 -21.09 -1.23 22.14
CA ALA A 54 -20.10 -1.44 23.18
C ALA A 54 -19.31 -2.73 23.02
N LEU A 55 -18.12 -2.72 23.61
CA LEU A 55 -17.23 -3.84 23.86
C LEU A 55 -16.94 -3.89 25.37
N ILE A 56 -16.91 -5.09 25.94
CA ILE A 56 -16.49 -5.28 27.34
C ILE A 56 -15.04 -5.75 27.35
N ALA A 57 -14.21 -5.02 28.09
CA ALA A 57 -12.84 -5.38 28.38
C ALA A 57 -12.76 -5.90 29.83
N TYR A 58 -12.10 -7.04 30.01
CA TYR A 58 -11.92 -7.69 31.29
C TYR A 58 -10.49 -7.45 31.78
N GLY A 59 -10.39 -7.25 33.09
CA GLY A 59 -9.13 -7.13 33.78
C GLY A 59 -8.50 -8.50 34.04
N GLU A 60 -7.36 -8.47 34.71
CA GLU A 60 -6.69 -9.68 35.20
C GLU A 60 -7.27 -10.17 36.54
N ASP A 61 -7.20 -11.47 36.77
CA ASP A 61 -7.47 -12.14 38.05
C ASP A 61 -6.19 -12.67 38.72
N GLY A 62 -5.03 -12.17 38.30
CA GLY A 62 -3.72 -12.56 38.82
C GLY A 62 -2.98 -13.62 38.01
N PHE A 63 -3.49 -14.03 36.85
CA PHE A 63 -2.82 -14.95 35.91
C PHE A 63 -2.22 -14.26 34.67
N GLU A 64 -2.10 -12.93 34.67
CA GLU A 64 -1.64 -12.10 33.53
C GLU A 64 -2.46 -12.31 32.23
N GLU A 65 -3.71 -12.77 32.34
CA GLU A 65 -4.65 -12.85 31.23
C GLU A 65 -5.68 -11.72 31.33
N GLY A 66 -5.37 -10.53 30.81
CA GLY A 66 -6.29 -9.40 30.84
C GLY A 66 -5.59 -8.06 30.93
N LEU A 67 -6.36 -7.02 31.26
CA LEU A 67 -5.87 -5.66 31.47
C LEU A 67 -5.65 -5.37 32.96
N GLN A 68 -4.60 -4.60 33.27
CA GLN A 68 -4.37 -4.06 34.60
C GLN A 68 -4.86 -2.61 34.69
N ASP A 69 -5.25 -2.17 35.89
CA ASP A 69 -5.61 -0.78 36.15
C ASP A 69 -4.48 0.16 35.70
N GLY A 70 -4.85 1.13 34.87
CA GLY A 70 -3.90 2.07 34.28
C GLY A 70 -3.13 1.54 33.07
N GLU A 71 -3.51 0.40 32.48
CA GLU A 71 -3.02 0.02 31.15
C GLU A 71 -3.81 0.72 30.04
N ALA A 72 -3.12 1.15 28.99
CA ALA A 72 -3.78 1.72 27.83
C ALA A 72 -4.45 0.63 26.99
N TYR A 73 -5.68 0.86 26.57
CA TYR A 73 -6.30 0.01 25.57
C TYR A 73 -5.52 0.08 24.24
N ARG A 74 -5.35 -1.10 23.66
CA ARG A 74 -4.93 -1.31 22.28
C ARG A 74 -6.01 -2.13 21.59
N PHE A 75 -6.08 -2.00 20.27
CA PHE A 75 -7.05 -2.74 19.48
C PHE A 75 -6.39 -3.51 18.35
N ARG A 76 -6.99 -4.65 18.04
CA ARG A 76 -6.72 -5.43 16.85
C ARG A 76 -8.04 -5.79 16.20
N VAL A 77 -8.05 -5.86 14.88
CA VAL A 77 -9.27 -6.14 14.11
C VAL A 77 -9.03 -7.38 13.27
N LEU A 78 -9.78 -8.44 13.53
CA LEU A 78 -9.72 -9.69 12.77
C LEU A 78 -10.87 -9.74 11.77
N LEU A 79 -10.55 -9.54 10.49
CA LEU A 79 -11.53 -9.53 9.41
C LEU A 79 -12.05 -10.95 9.11
N PRO A 80 -13.29 -11.06 8.58
CA PRO A 80 -13.77 -12.31 7.99
C PRO A 80 -12.79 -12.80 6.92
N GLY A 81 -12.19 -13.98 7.11
CA GLY A 81 -11.14 -14.51 6.23
C GLY A 81 -9.74 -14.56 6.87
N GLY A 82 -9.55 -13.99 8.06
CA GLY A 82 -8.36 -14.24 8.88
C GLY A 82 -7.27 -13.17 8.83
N CYS A 83 -7.46 -12.07 8.08
CA CYS A 83 -6.57 -10.91 8.12
C CYS A 83 -6.69 -10.19 9.46
N LEU A 84 -5.57 -10.11 10.20
CA LEU A 84 -5.48 -9.40 11.46
C LEU A 84 -4.88 -8.00 11.24
N ALA A 85 -5.72 -6.98 11.11
CA ALA A 85 -5.30 -5.59 11.06
C ALA A 85 -4.84 -5.13 12.46
N ASP A 86 -3.52 -5.12 12.68
CA ASP A 86 -2.87 -4.68 13.93
C ASP A 86 -2.66 -3.15 13.98
N SER A 87 -2.61 -2.51 12.81
CA SER A 87 -2.54 -1.04 12.70
C SER A 87 -3.93 -0.44 12.93
N VAL A 88 -4.24 -0.09 14.18
CA VAL A 88 -5.50 0.56 14.56
C VAL A 88 -5.25 1.92 15.21
N SER A 89 -5.82 2.97 14.62
CA SER A 89 -5.86 4.31 15.18
C SER A 89 -7.18 4.52 15.91
N VAL A 90 -7.12 4.95 17.18
CA VAL A 90 -8.30 5.22 18.00
C VAL A 90 -8.23 6.62 18.57
N ILE A 91 -9.34 7.34 18.45
CA ILE A 91 -9.56 8.64 19.10
C ILE A 91 -10.66 8.42 20.13
N TYR A 92 -10.41 8.87 21.35
CA TYR A 92 -11.39 8.84 22.43
C TYR A 92 -12.05 10.20 22.60
N GLU A 93 -13.31 10.21 23.03
CA GLU A 93 -13.95 11.44 23.49
C GLU A 93 -13.41 11.79 24.87
N ASP A 94 -12.96 13.04 25.04
CA ASP A 94 -12.60 13.59 26.33
C ASP A 94 -13.86 14.13 27.01
N ASN A 95 -14.34 13.42 28.02
CA ASN A 95 -15.54 13.79 28.77
C ASN A 95 -15.31 13.53 30.26
N PRO A 96 -15.56 14.51 31.15
CA PRO A 96 -15.39 14.34 32.59
C PRO A 96 -16.27 13.18 33.12
N GLY A 97 -15.63 12.07 33.47
CA GLY A 97 -16.27 10.82 33.91
C GLY A 97 -15.81 9.59 33.16
N PHE A 98 -15.09 9.76 32.04
CA PHE A 98 -14.53 8.67 31.24
C PHE A 98 -13.01 8.62 31.39
N GLN A 99 -12.46 7.42 31.56
CA GLN A 99 -11.01 7.20 31.49
C GLN A 99 -10.64 6.92 30.04
N ALA A 100 -10.47 7.98 29.26
CA ALA A 100 -10.22 7.89 27.83
C ALA A 100 -8.98 7.03 27.53
N GLY A 101 -9.21 5.86 26.94
CA GLY A 101 -8.15 4.99 26.46
C GLY A 101 -7.37 4.22 27.51
N MET A 102 -7.79 4.26 28.78
CA MET A 102 -7.14 3.55 29.88
C MET A 102 -8.12 2.59 30.54
N TYR A 103 -7.67 1.38 30.83
CA TYR A 103 -8.42 0.43 31.63
C TYR A 103 -8.47 0.90 33.09
N GLN A 104 -9.69 0.96 33.62
CA GLN A 104 -9.98 1.09 35.03
C GLN A 104 -11.14 0.13 35.31
N ALA A 105 -11.06 -0.63 36.39
CA ALA A 105 -12.19 -1.43 36.88
C ALA A 105 -13.48 -0.61 36.99
N ASP A 106 -14.57 -1.18 36.48
CA ASP A 106 -15.90 -0.58 36.30
C ASP A 106 -15.91 0.75 35.51
N GLY A 107 -14.79 1.08 34.88
CA GLY A 107 -14.59 2.29 34.11
C GLY A 107 -15.30 2.26 32.76
N ILE A 108 -15.44 3.44 32.17
CA ILE A 108 -16.02 3.61 30.84
C ILE A 108 -15.07 4.43 29.98
N SER A 109 -14.85 3.96 28.76
CA SER A 109 -14.15 4.65 27.68
C SER A 109 -15.12 4.92 26.53
N LEU A 110 -15.10 6.12 25.95
CA LEU A 110 -15.94 6.46 24.80
C LEU A 110 -15.06 6.69 23.57
N VAL A 111 -15.27 5.90 22.53
CA VAL A 111 -14.51 6.00 21.28
C VAL A 111 -15.19 6.98 20.33
N ALA A 112 -14.46 8.02 19.92
CA ALA A 112 -14.88 9.00 18.92
C ALA A 112 -14.59 8.53 17.48
N SER A 113 -13.56 7.70 17.30
CA SER A 113 -13.19 7.11 16.02
C SER A 113 -12.33 5.87 16.23
N LEU A 114 -12.59 4.81 15.47
CA LEU A 114 -11.75 3.62 15.39
C LEU A 114 -11.51 3.28 13.92
N GLN A 115 -10.27 3.44 13.49
CA GLN A 115 -9.85 3.19 12.11
C GLN A 115 -8.79 2.10 12.11
N ALA A 116 -9.13 0.95 11.57
CA ALA A 116 -8.19 -0.12 11.26
C ALA A 116 -7.64 0.05 9.85
N TYR A 117 -6.40 -0.38 9.65
CA TYR A 117 -5.75 -0.33 8.35
C TYR A 117 -5.18 -1.70 8.00
N THR A 118 -5.35 -2.09 6.74
CA THR A 118 -4.68 -3.26 6.19
C THR A 118 -3.43 -2.86 5.42
N VAL A 119 -2.61 -3.85 5.03
CA VAL A 119 -1.55 -3.60 4.06
C VAL A 119 -2.17 -3.05 2.78
N ARG A 120 -1.63 -1.93 2.29
CA ARG A 120 -2.02 -1.35 1.01
C ARG A 120 -0.80 -1.07 0.18
N ALA A 121 -0.72 -1.74 -0.95
CA ALA A 121 0.39 -1.65 -1.86
C ALA A 121 0.10 -0.65 -2.98
N GLU A 122 1.16 -0.23 -3.65
CA GLU A 122 1.13 0.45 -4.93
C GLU A 122 2.21 -0.14 -5.83
N VAL A 123 2.11 0.08 -7.14
CA VAL A 123 3.11 -0.43 -8.09
C VAL A 123 3.59 0.70 -8.99
N ASN A 124 4.91 0.85 -9.07
CA ASN A 124 5.58 1.68 -10.06
C ASN A 124 6.07 0.78 -11.20
N VAL A 125 5.88 1.21 -12.45
CA VAL A 125 6.18 0.42 -13.63
C VAL A 125 7.18 1.15 -14.52
N LEU A 126 8.18 0.41 -15.00
CA LEU A 126 9.14 0.86 -16.00
C LEU A 126 8.95 0.04 -17.28
N ALA A 127 8.78 0.73 -18.40
CA ALA A 127 8.69 0.10 -19.71
C ALA A 127 10.02 -0.59 -20.10
N PRO A 128 9.99 -1.57 -21.02
CA PRO A 128 11.20 -2.18 -21.57
C PRO A 128 12.15 -1.15 -22.19
N SER A 129 13.43 -1.50 -22.29
CA SER A 129 14.46 -0.59 -22.83
C SER A 129 14.25 -0.26 -24.30
N CYS A 130 13.68 -1.20 -25.06
CA CYS A 130 13.41 -1.09 -26.49
C CYS A 130 12.12 -1.84 -26.86
N PRO A 131 11.46 -1.45 -27.98
CA PRO A 131 10.32 -2.20 -28.48
C PRO A 131 10.70 -3.65 -28.78
N GLY A 132 9.93 -4.60 -28.25
CA GLY A 132 10.18 -6.04 -28.41
C GLY A 132 11.09 -6.67 -27.37
N ASN A 133 11.72 -5.88 -26.48
CA ASN A 133 12.41 -6.42 -25.33
C ASN A 133 11.42 -6.82 -24.21
N ASN A 134 11.85 -7.76 -23.38
CA ASN A 134 11.12 -8.24 -22.20
C ASN A 134 11.90 -7.91 -20.93
N ASP A 135 12.41 -6.69 -20.85
CA ASP A 135 13.19 -6.16 -19.72
C ASP A 135 12.45 -5.05 -18.98
N GLY A 136 11.11 -5.02 -19.07
CA GLY A 136 10.28 -4.15 -18.23
C GLY A 136 10.40 -4.54 -16.75
N GLU A 137 10.15 -3.57 -15.89
CA GLU A 137 10.24 -3.73 -14.43
C GLU A 137 8.97 -3.22 -13.74
N ALA A 138 8.63 -3.83 -12.62
CA ALA A 138 7.59 -3.37 -11.74
C ALA A 138 8.08 -3.45 -10.28
N GLU A 139 7.96 -2.36 -9.54
CA GLU A 139 8.38 -2.25 -8.15
C GLU A 139 7.16 -1.99 -7.27
N VAL A 140 7.01 -2.78 -6.22
CA VAL A 140 5.96 -2.60 -5.22
C VAL A 140 6.40 -1.62 -4.14
N GLY A 141 5.61 -0.55 -3.98
CA GLY A 141 5.63 0.33 -2.82
C GLY A 141 4.53 -0.03 -1.81
N LEU A 142 4.68 0.40 -0.57
CA LEU A 142 3.66 0.25 0.47
C LEU A 142 3.11 1.62 0.86
N ALA A 143 1.92 1.96 0.34
CA ALA A 143 1.21 3.18 0.69
C ALA A 143 0.71 3.15 2.14
N ILE A 144 0.31 1.96 2.63
CA ILE A 144 0.09 1.69 4.05
C ILE A 144 0.85 0.42 4.41
N ALA A 145 1.83 0.57 5.29
CA ALA A 145 2.57 -0.57 5.81
C ALA A 145 1.68 -1.43 6.71
N GLY A 146 1.50 -2.70 6.32
CA GLY A 146 0.98 -3.75 7.22
C GLY A 146 2.06 -4.25 8.18
N THR A 147 1.91 -5.44 8.74
CA THR A 147 2.88 -6.00 9.71
C THR A 147 4.00 -6.78 9.00
N PRO A 148 5.27 -6.34 9.05
CA PRO A 148 6.36 -7.08 8.40
C PRO A 148 6.64 -8.43 9.10
N PRO A 149 7.25 -9.41 8.41
CA PRO A 149 7.71 -9.37 7.01
C PRO A 149 6.59 -9.47 5.98
N TYR A 150 6.88 -9.06 4.74
CA TYR A 150 5.97 -9.13 3.59
C TYR A 150 6.39 -10.23 2.61
N ALA A 151 5.41 -10.91 2.03
CA ALA A 151 5.58 -11.87 0.94
C ALA A 151 4.95 -11.33 -0.34
N TYR A 152 5.68 -11.41 -1.45
CA TYR A 152 5.21 -10.98 -2.77
C TYR A 152 4.94 -12.22 -3.63
N ASN A 153 3.83 -12.21 -4.37
CA ASN A 153 3.50 -13.26 -5.32
C ASN A 153 3.05 -12.63 -6.64
N TRP A 154 3.96 -12.60 -7.61
CA TRP A 154 3.70 -12.06 -8.93
C TRP A 154 3.06 -13.12 -9.84
N SER A 155 2.27 -12.71 -10.83
CA SER A 155 1.69 -13.63 -11.84
C SER A 155 2.74 -14.40 -12.64
N GLY A 156 3.98 -13.91 -12.68
CA GLY A 156 5.14 -14.59 -13.27
C GLY A 156 5.92 -15.49 -12.30
N GLY A 157 5.48 -15.64 -11.06
CA GLY A 157 6.11 -16.49 -10.04
C GLY A 157 7.32 -15.89 -9.33
N GLN A 158 7.63 -14.61 -9.56
CA GLN A 158 8.64 -13.89 -8.79
C GLN A 158 8.15 -13.63 -7.36
N SER A 159 9.07 -13.41 -6.42
CA SER A 159 8.77 -13.27 -4.98
C SER A 159 9.44 -12.08 -4.30
N GLU A 160 10.15 -11.25 -5.05
CA GLU A 160 10.79 -10.03 -4.55
C GLU A 160 9.85 -8.83 -4.70
N ALA A 161 10.15 -7.73 -3.98
CA ALA A 161 9.39 -6.49 -4.10
C ALA A 161 9.54 -5.84 -5.50
N VAL A 162 10.65 -6.12 -6.18
CA VAL A 162 10.91 -5.72 -7.56
C VAL A 162 10.82 -6.96 -8.44
N ALA A 163 9.93 -6.92 -9.43
CA ALA A 163 9.87 -7.90 -10.50
C ALA A 163 10.50 -7.33 -11.77
N GLY A 164 11.50 -8.02 -12.30
CA GLY A 164 12.17 -7.64 -13.54
C GLY A 164 11.88 -8.62 -14.68
N THR A 165 12.46 -8.35 -15.85
CA THR A 165 12.33 -9.18 -17.06
C THR A 165 10.87 -9.42 -17.49
N LEU A 166 10.02 -8.41 -17.28
CA LEU A 166 8.60 -8.49 -17.62
C LEU A 166 8.38 -8.13 -19.10
N PRO A 167 7.70 -8.98 -19.88
CA PRO A 167 7.28 -8.63 -21.23
C PRO A 167 6.16 -7.57 -21.19
N PRO A 168 5.98 -6.79 -22.27
CA PRO A 168 4.79 -5.97 -22.44
C PRO A 168 3.50 -6.79 -22.27
N GLY A 169 2.58 -6.29 -21.45
CA GLY A 169 1.34 -6.97 -21.13
C GLY A 169 0.91 -6.86 -19.67
N PRO A 170 -0.24 -7.46 -19.32
CA PRO A 170 -0.80 -7.38 -17.99
C PRO A 170 -0.02 -8.23 -16.99
N PHE A 171 0.07 -7.76 -15.75
CA PHE A 171 0.59 -8.51 -14.61
C PHE A 171 -0.32 -8.32 -13.38
N SER A 172 -0.14 -9.18 -12.39
CA SER A 172 -0.69 -8.98 -11.06
C SER A 172 0.34 -9.32 -9.99
N VAL A 173 0.24 -8.66 -8.84
CA VAL A 173 1.03 -8.98 -7.65
C VAL A 173 0.13 -9.00 -6.43
N THR A 174 0.24 -10.05 -5.64
CA THR A 174 -0.38 -10.12 -4.30
C THR A 174 0.71 -9.92 -3.26
N VAL A 175 0.51 -8.95 -2.39
CA VAL A 175 1.39 -8.65 -1.25
C VAL A 175 0.68 -9.10 0.00
N THR A 176 1.31 -9.99 0.77
CA THR A 176 0.75 -10.52 2.02
C THR A 176 1.67 -10.21 3.19
N ASP A 177 1.12 -9.69 4.27
CA ASP A 177 1.84 -9.41 5.50
C ASP A 177 1.81 -10.61 6.48
N ILE A 178 2.62 -10.57 7.55
CA ILE A 178 2.73 -11.72 8.48
C ILE A 178 1.43 -12.00 9.24
N THR A 179 0.55 -11.00 9.33
CA THR A 179 -0.76 -11.06 9.96
C THR A 179 -1.85 -11.61 9.04
N GLY A 180 -1.49 -12.03 7.83
CA GLY A 180 -2.38 -12.65 6.86
C GLY A 180 -3.25 -11.66 6.08
N CYS A 181 -2.98 -10.36 6.19
CA CYS A 181 -3.62 -9.34 5.37
C CYS A 181 -2.94 -9.29 4.01
N ALA A 182 -3.74 -9.26 2.94
CA ALA A 182 -3.24 -9.27 1.58
C ALA A 182 -3.91 -8.19 0.73
N ASP A 183 -3.11 -7.56 -0.12
CA ASP A 183 -3.55 -6.64 -1.15
C ASP A 183 -3.12 -7.16 -2.53
N THR A 184 -3.97 -6.99 -3.54
CA THR A 184 -3.68 -7.46 -4.91
C THR A 184 -3.79 -6.30 -5.88
N LEU A 185 -2.68 -6.05 -6.56
CA LEU A 185 -2.56 -5.02 -7.58
C LEU A 185 -2.54 -5.65 -8.97
N HIS A 186 -3.07 -4.87 -9.91
CA HIS A 186 -3.01 -5.17 -11.33
C HIS A 186 -2.34 -4.00 -12.05
N GLY A 187 -1.55 -4.32 -13.06
CA GLY A 187 -0.90 -3.32 -13.90
C GLY A 187 -0.61 -3.88 -15.28
N THR A 188 -0.06 -3.02 -16.14
CA THR A 188 0.35 -3.37 -17.50
C THR A 188 1.74 -2.82 -17.73
N ILE A 189 2.65 -3.64 -18.23
CA ILE A 189 3.89 -3.18 -18.83
C ILE A 189 3.56 -2.69 -20.24
N GLU A 190 3.70 -1.39 -20.47
CA GLU A 190 3.52 -0.82 -21.80
C GLU A 190 4.73 -1.16 -22.69
N THR A 191 4.52 -1.24 -24.00
CA THR A 191 5.64 -1.33 -24.94
C THR A 191 6.47 -0.06 -24.91
N ALA A 192 7.79 -0.18 -25.05
CA ALA A 192 8.66 0.98 -25.21
C ALA A 192 8.22 1.84 -26.41
N LEU A 193 8.36 3.17 -26.29
CA LEU A 193 8.06 4.10 -27.38
C LEU A 193 9.14 4.05 -28.46
N LEU A 194 8.73 4.25 -29.71
CA LEU A 194 9.68 4.42 -30.82
C LEU A 194 10.32 5.82 -30.75
N PRO A 195 11.60 5.94 -31.12
CA PRO A 195 12.26 7.24 -31.22
C PRO A 195 11.60 8.10 -32.29
N ILE A 196 11.47 9.40 -32.01
CA ILE A 196 10.97 10.39 -32.96
C ILE A 196 12.14 11.16 -33.55
N VAL A 197 12.18 11.24 -34.89
CA VAL A 197 13.12 12.09 -35.64
C VAL A 197 12.32 13.04 -36.51
N GLN A 198 12.53 14.34 -36.35
CA GLN A 198 11.99 15.36 -37.24
C GLN A 198 13.13 16.03 -37.98
N LEU A 199 13.10 15.97 -39.31
CA LEU A 199 14.08 16.64 -40.17
C LEU A 199 13.55 18.01 -40.64
N PRO A 200 14.43 18.95 -41.02
CA PRO A 200 14.02 20.17 -41.70
C PRO A 200 13.35 19.85 -43.04
N SER A 201 12.58 20.80 -43.56
CA SER A 201 12.00 20.69 -44.89
C SER A 201 13.07 20.59 -45.97
N ASP A 202 12.76 19.88 -47.05
CA ASP A 202 13.63 19.77 -48.21
C ASP A 202 14.10 21.15 -48.69
N THR A 203 15.39 21.24 -48.94
CA THR A 203 16.07 22.44 -49.41
C THR A 203 16.78 22.13 -50.71
N VAL A 204 16.55 22.94 -51.74
CA VAL A 204 17.27 22.83 -53.01
C VAL A 204 18.64 23.50 -52.87
N LEU A 205 19.69 22.78 -53.25
CA LEU A 205 21.07 23.29 -53.31
C LEU A 205 21.43 23.64 -54.76
N CYS A 206 21.98 24.84 -54.99
CA CYS A 206 22.60 25.23 -56.25
C CYS A 206 24.05 24.72 -56.34
N ASP A 207 24.70 24.96 -57.47
CA ASP A 207 26.10 24.57 -57.68
C ASP A 207 27.03 25.27 -56.66
N ALA A 208 27.88 24.49 -56.00
CA ALA A 208 28.76 24.87 -54.89
C ALA A 208 28.06 25.29 -53.57
N ASP A 209 26.76 25.03 -53.41
CA ASP A 209 26.07 25.21 -52.12
C ASP A 209 26.36 24.05 -51.17
N SER A 210 26.43 24.37 -49.87
CA SER A 210 26.47 23.39 -48.79
C SER A 210 25.41 23.70 -47.73
N LEU A 211 24.85 22.65 -47.14
CA LEU A 211 23.83 22.73 -46.09
C LEU A 211 24.16 21.78 -44.95
N ALA A 212 24.27 22.33 -43.75
CA ALA A 212 24.27 21.54 -42.53
C ALA A 212 22.86 21.02 -42.26
N VAL A 213 22.68 19.70 -42.30
CA VAL A 213 21.43 19.02 -41.98
C VAL A 213 21.53 18.46 -40.57
N ALA A 214 20.58 18.84 -39.72
CA ALA A 214 20.45 18.35 -38.36
C ALA A 214 18.96 18.12 -38.05
N PRO A 215 18.60 17.14 -37.20
CA PRO A 215 17.23 16.99 -36.75
C PRO A 215 16.73 18.25 -36.02
N LEU A 216 15.50 18.64 -36.30
CA LEU A 216 14.75 19.63 -35.51
C LEU A 216 14.29 19.04 -34.18
N LEU A 217 14.08 17.71 -34.14
CA LEU A 217 13.77 16.92 -32.95
C LEU A 217 14.45 15.56 -33.08
N LEU A 218 15.08 15.09 -32.01
CA LEU A 218 15.69 13.78 -31.89
C LEU A 218 15.41 13.20 -30.50
N GLU A 219 14.41 12.33 -30.40
CA GLU A 219 14.09 11.56 -29.18
C GLU A 219 14.72 10.15 -29.28
N ALA A 220 16.04 10.11 -29.49
CA ALA A 220 16.82 8.88 -29.60
C ALA A 220 18.24 9.08 -29.06
N ASP A 221 18.89 7.98 -28.65
CA ASP A 221 20.28 8.03 -28.18
C ASP A 221 21.30 8.23 -29.32
N SER A 222 20.93 7.87 -30.56
CA SER A 222 21.79 8.01 -31.74
C SER A 222 20.99 8.14 -33.03
N ILE A 223 21.63 8.70 -34.07
CA ILE A 223 21.10 8.81 -35.43
C ILE A 223 22.13 8.22 -36.41
N VAL A 224 21.65 7.56 -37.45
CA VAL A 224 22.48 7.10 -38.57
C VAL A 224 21.89 7.65 -39.85
N TRP A 225 22.67 8.42 -40.60
CA TRP A 225 22.27 8.96 -41.88
C TRP A 225 22.40 7.89 -42.97
N ASN A 226 21.68 8.05 -44.09
CA ASN A 226 21.83 7.15 -45.24
C ASN A 226 23.24 7.18 -45.87
N THR A 227 24.04 8.19 -45.53
CA THR A 227 25.48 8.27 -45.83
C THR A 227 26.33 7.31 -45.00
N GLY A 228 25.76 6.74 -43.93
CA GLY A 228 26.47 5.92 -42.93
C GLY A 228 27.10 6.73 -41.80
N GLU A 229 27.02 8.07 -41.84
CA GLU A 229 27.50 8.92 -40.76
C GLU A 229 26.60 8.84 -39.52
N MET A 230 27.20 9.02 -38.34
CA MET A 230 26.52 8.92 -37.04
C MET A 230 26.55 10.23 -36.25
N THR A 231 26.99 11.32 -36.88
CA THR A 231 27.04 12.64 -36.26
C THR A 231 25.65 13.27 -36.22
N ALA A 232 25.36 14.07 -35.19
CA ALA A 232 24.08 14.79 -35.08
C ALA A 232 23.84 15.80 -36.21
N VAL A 233 24.90 16.19 -36.91
CA VAL A 233 24.89 17.10 -38.07
C VAL A 233 25.68 16.43 -39.19
N ILE A 234 25.15 16.49 -40.41
CA ILE A 234 25.90 16.16 -41.65
C ILE A 234 25.93 17.37 -42.58
N LEU A 235 26.88 17.37 -43.51
CA LEU A 235 26.96 18.37 -44.58
C LEU A 235 26.46 17.75 -45.88
N ALA A 236 25.40 18.31 -46.44
CA ALA A 236 24.97 18.04 -47.81
C ALA A 236 25.64 19.07 -48.72
N GLU A 237 26.37 18.59 -49.74
CA GLU A 237 27.05 19.44 -50.72
C GLU A 237 26.54 19.09 -52.12
N ASN A 238 26.37 20.10 -52.96
CA ASN A 238 26.09 19.91 -54.38
C ASN A 238 27.30 20.37 -55.21
N ASN A 239 28.05 19.38 -55.72
CA ASN A 239 29.27 19.54 -56.51
C ASN A 239 29.03 19.40 -58.02
#